data_AF-A0A935U9Q1-F1
#
_entry.id   AF-A0A935U9Q1-F1
#
_cell.length_a   1.000
_cell.length_b   1.000
_cell.length_c   1.000
_cell.angle_alpha   90.00
_cell.angle_beta   90.00
_cell.angle_gamma   90.00
#
_symmetry.space_group_name_H-M   'P 1'
#
loop_
_entity.id
_entity.type
_entity.pdbx_description
1 polymer ?
#
loop_
_entity_poly.entity_id
_entity_poly.type
_entity_poly.pdbx_seq_one_letter_code
_entity_poly.pdbx_strand_id
1 'polypeptide(L)'
;MARRITDLQGTTWRVALSGRSTMYGHDELSLEFRPVESPTQVRYCRYSPQGAKAGELALDESSDRELLSLLASAQPAWTSPDGDYGRT
;
A
#
# COMPACT_ATOMS: atom_id res chain seq x y z
N MET A 1 9.93 -3.37 -7.48
CA MET A 1 8.98 -3.79 -8.56
C MET A 1 7.54 -3.47 -8.14
N ALA A 2 6.60 -3.24 -9.06
CA ALA A 2 5.19 -2.93 -8.73
C ALA A 2 4.29 -4.12 -9.06
N ARG A 3 3.58 -4.65 -8.07
CA ARG A 3 2.66 -5.78 -8.24
C ARG A 3 1.25 -5.30 -8.58
N ARG A 4 0.41 -6.18 -9.12
CA ARG A 4 -1.00 -5.90 -9.43
C ARG A 4 -1.87 -6.98 -8.82
N ILE A 5 -2.95 -6.58 -8.15
CA ILE A 5 -3.95 -7.46 -7.56
C ILE A 5 -5.34 -7.01 -7.99
N THR A 6 -6.30 -7.93 -8.04
CA THR A 6 -7.71 -7.61 -8.33
C THR A 6 -8.54 -7.93 -7.10
N ASP A 7 -9.33 -6.96 -6.65
CA ASP A 7 -10.23 -7.12 -5.51
C ASP A 7 -11.51 -7.90 -5.89
N LEU A 8 -12.25 -8.37 -4.89
CA LEU A 8 -13.56 -9.01 -5.05
C LEU A 8 -14.58 -8.13 -5.79
N GLN A 9 -14.43 -6.81 -5.74
CA GLN A 9 -15.24 -5.85 -6.50
C GLN A 9 -14.82 -5.71 -7.98
N GLY A 10 -13.81 -6.45 -8.43
CA GLY A 10 -13.28 -6.37 -9.80
C GLY A 10 -12.29 -5.22 -10.04
N THR A 11 -12.06 -4.36 -9.05
CA THR A 11 -11.09 -3.25 -9.16
C THR A 11 -9.66 -3.77 -9.16
N THR A 12 -8.87 -3.35 -10.13
CA THR A 12 -7.44 -3.70 -10.19
C THR A 12 -6.59 -2.65 -9.46
N TRP A 13 -5.82 -3.10 -8.48
CA TRP A 13 -4.93 -2.29 -7.66
C TRP A 13 -3.47 -2.58 -8.02
N ARG A 14 -2.69 -1.52 -8.20
CA ARG A 14 -1.24 -1.56 -8.27
C ARG A 14 -0.69 -1.37 -6.86
N VAL A 15 0.16 -2.30 -6.44
CA VAL A 15 0.84 -2.27 -5.14
C VAL A 15 2.32 -1.98 -5.36
N ALA A 16 2.85 -0.97 -4.67
CA ALA A 16 4.26 -0.65 -4.70
C ALA A 16 4.73 -0.26 -3.29
N LEU A 17 6.03 -0.43 -3.03
CA LEU A 17 6.64 0.16 -1.84
C LEU A 17 6.73 1.67 -2.02
N SER A 18 6.11 2.40 -1.11
CA SER A 18 6.33 3.83 -0.96
C SER A 18 7.70 4.00 -0.32
N GLY A 19 8.66 4.55 -1.05
CA GLY A 19 10.04 4.73 -0.60
C GLY A 19 10.23 5.67 0.62
N ARG A 20 9.14 6.02 1.32
CA ARG A 20 9.18 6.71 2.60
C ARG A 20 9.39 5.67 3.71
N SER A 21 10.64 5.34 4.00
CA SER A 21 11.01 4.69 5.26
C SER A 21 10.68 5.65 6.39
N THR A 22 9.69 5.31 7.22
CA THR A 22 9.41 6.06 8.45
C THR A 22 10.57 5.81 9.41
N MET A 23 11.10 6.85 10.06
CA MET A 23 12.29 6.75 10.94
C MET A 23 12.07 5.92 12.22
N TYR A 24 10.87 5.34 12.41
CA TYR A 24 10.51 4.56 13.57
C TYR A 24 10.46 3.07 13.21
N GLY A 25 11.53 2.36 13.59
CA GLY A 25 11.62 0.91 13.44
C GLY A 25 12.22 0.50 12.11
N HIS A 26 13.39 -0.12 12.17
CA HIS A 26 14.22 -0.58 11.05
C HIS A 26 13.54 -1.59 10.09
N ASP A 27 12.26 -1.89 10.31
CA ASP A 27 11.50 -2.95 9.62
C ASP A 27 10.06 -2.51 9.22
N GLU A 28 9.64 -1.26 9.44
CA GLU A 28 8.31 -0.80 8.99
C GLU A 28 8.39 -0.17 7.59
N LEU A 29 7.70 -0.76 6.62
CA LEU A 29 7.64 -0.30 5.25
C LEU A 29 6.25 0.25 4.94
N SER A 30 6.19 1.30 4.14
CA SER A 30 4.91 1.82 3.65
C SER A 30 4.58 1.18 2.31
N LEU A 31 3.44 0.49 2.22
CA LEU A 31 2.86 0.03 0.96
C LEU A 31 1.87 1.07 0.44
N GLU A 32 1.95 1.29 -0.87
CA GLU A 32 1.05 2.14 -1.62
C GLU A 32 0.17 1.30 -2.53
N PHE A 33 -1.14 1.49 -2.42
CA PHE A 33 -2.14 0.88 -3.28
C PHE A 33 -2.78 1.96 -4.15
N ARG A 34 -2.68 1.82 -5.47
CA ARG A 34 -3.31 2.72 -6.46
C ARG A 34 -4.21 1.92 -7.40
N PRO A 35 -5.51 2.23 -7.52
CA PRO A 35 -6.35 1.60 -8.51
C PRO A 35 -5.91 2.03 -9.90
N VAL A 36 -5.82 1.07 -10.81
CA VAL A 36 -5.43 1.31 -12.20
C VAL A 36 -6.44 2.20 -12.92
N GLU A 37 -7.72 2.06 -12.58
CA GLU A 37 -8.83 2.79 -13.18
C GLU A 37 -8.98 4.22 -12.62
N SER A 38 -8.36 4.53 -11.48
CA SER A 38 -8.51 5.83 -10.80
C SER A 38 -7.23 6.19 -10.05
N PRO A 39 -6.22 6.77 -10.73
CA PRO A 39 -4.93 7.08 -10.12
C PRO A 39 -5.02 8.16 -9.01
N THR A 40 -6.18 8.80 -8.84
CA THR A 40 -6.45 9.80 -7.80
C THR A 40 -6.71 9.20 -6.42
N GLN A 41 -7.11 7.92 -6.34
CA GLN A 41 -7.41 7.26 -5.06
C GLN A 41 -6.19 6.48 -4.58
N VAL A 42 -5.33 7.09 -3.78
CA VAL A 42 -4.19 6.37 -3.17
C VAL A 42 -4.57 5.89 -1.77
N ARG A 43 -4.22 4.64 -1.45
CA ARG A 43 -4.31 4.10 -0.09
C ARG A 43 -2.93 3.68 0.40
N TYR A 44 -2.67 3.91 1.68
CA TYR A 44 -1.41 3.54 2.30
C TYR A 44 -1.66 2.53 3.43
N CYS A 45 -0.76 1.57 3.55
CA CYS A 45 -0.76 0.62 4.66
C CYS A 45 0.67 0.44 5.17
N ARG A 46 0.80 0.11 6.46
CA ARG A 46 2.07 -0.27 7.07
C ARG A 46 2.25 -1.77 6.91
N TYR A 47 3.41 -2.15 6.40
CA TYR A 47 3.80 -3.53 6.19
C TYR A 47 5.12 -3.75 6.91
N SER A 48 5.08 -4.59 7.94
CA SER A 48 6.25 -4.99 8.70
C SER A 48 6.51 -6.46 8.44
N PRO A 49 7.37 -6.82 7.46
CA PRO A 49 7.72 -8.22 7.26
C PRO A 49 8.46 -8.71 8.50
N GLN A 50 7.95 -9.76 9.15
CA GLN A 50 8.67 -10.42 10.24
C GLN A 50 9.92 -11.11 9.67
N GLY A 51 11.07 -10.42 9.72
CA GLY A 51 12.37 -11.00 9.34
C GLY A 51 13.11 -10.25 8.24
N ALA A 52 13.41 -8.96 8.44
CA ALA A 52 14.65 -8.26 8.10
C ALA A 52 15.50 -8.64 6.85
N LYS A 53 14.91 -9.12 5.75
CA LYS A 53 15.63 -9.22 4.46
C LYS A 53 14.75 -8.76 3.31
N ALA A 54 14.96 -7.50 2.94
CA ALA A 54 14.42 -6.83 1.76
C ALA A 54 12.89 -6.79 1.70
N GLY A 55 12.32 -5.65 2.11
CA GLY A 55 10.90 -5.35 1.90
C GLY A 55 10.38 -5.60 0.49
N GLU A 56 11.23 -5.36 -0.52
CA GLU A 56 10.93 -5.66 -1.92
C GLU A 56 10.76 -7.16 -2.18
N LEU A 57 11.59 -8.02 -1.54
CA LEU A 57 11.49 -9.47 -1.66
C LEU A 57 10.23 -9.97 -0.96
N ALA A 58 9.94 -9.48 0.23
CA ALA A 58 8.72 -9.84 0.97
C ALA A 58 7.44 -9.41 0.22
N LEU A 59 7.47 -8.25 -0.44
CA LEU A 59 6.39 -7.82 -1.34
C LEU A 59 6.30 -8.69 -2.59
N ASP A 60 7.40 -9.22 -3.11
CA ASP A 60 7.42 -10.11 -4.28
C ASP A 60 6.96 -11.54 -3.93
N GLU A 61 7.26 -12.01 -2.71
CA GLU A 61 6.83 -13.32 -2.19
C GLU A 61 5.43 -13.33 -1.57
N SER A 62 4.85 -12.17 -1.28
CA SER A 62 3.48 -12.07 -0.76
C SER A 62 2.46 -12.79 -1.68
N SER A 63 1.30 -13.20 -1.18
CA SER A 63 0.24 -13.72 -2.05
C SER A 63 -0.79 -12.64 -2.36
N ASP A 64 -1.54 -12.75 -3.45
CA ASP A 64 -2.62 -11.79 -3.76
C ASP A 64 -3.62 -11.69 -2.60
N ARG A 65 -3.90 -12.82 -1.91
CA ARG A 65 -4.75 -12.85 -0.71
C ARG A 65 -4.19 -12.01 0.45
N GLU A 66 -2.89 -12.08 0.70
CA GLU A 66 -2.23 -11.28 1.74
C GLU A 66 -2.31 -9.78 1.39
N LEU A 67 -2.06 -9.45 0.12
CA LEU A 67 -2.16 -8.07 -0.36
C LEU A 67 -3.58 -7.52 -0.31
N LEU A 68 -4.59 -8.36 -0.56
CA LEU A 68 -6.00 -8.00 -0.38
C LEU A 68 -6.36 -7.80 1.10
N SER A 69 -5.81 -8.61 2.00
CA SER A 69 -5.97 -8.42 3.44
C SER A 69 -5.32 -7.10 3.90
N LEU A 70 -4.12 -6.79 3.40
CA LEU A 70 -3.45 -5.51 3.63
C LEU A 70 -4.24 -4.33 3.04
N LEU A 71 -4.82 -4.48 1.85
CA LEU A 71 -5.70 -3.48 1.23
C LEU A 71 -6.96 -3.22 2.08
N ALA A 72 -7.53 -4.27 2.69
CA ALA A 72 -8.68 -4.13 3.60
C ALA A 72 -8.31 -3.34 4.87
N SER A 73 -7.06 -3.46 5.34
CA SER A 73 -6.52 -2.65 6.44
C SER A 73 -5.95 -1.30 6.00
N ALA A 74 -5.82 -1.05 4.69
CA ALA A 74 -5.23 0.16 4.15
C ALA A 74 -6.17 1.35 4.36
N GLN A 75 -5.67 2.37 5.03
CA GLN A 75 -6.43 3.59 5.26
C GLN A 75 -6.46 4.41 3.96
N PRO A 76 -7.64 4.90 3.56
CA PRO A 76 -7.73 5.75 2.39
C PRO A 76 -7.13 7.13 2.71
N ALA A 77 -6.43 7.75 1.75
CA ALA A 77 -5.73 9.02 1.98
C ALA A 77 -6.64 10.16 2.50
N TRP A 78 -7.97 10.09 2.27
CA TRP A 78 -8.93 11.09 2.76
C TRP A 78 -9.21 11.04 4.28
N THR A 79 -8.72 10.01 5.00
CA THR A 79 -8.77 9.95 6.47
C THR A 79 -7.50 10.52 7.11
N SER A 80 -6.46 10.82 6.32
CA SER A 80 -5.38 11.69 6.78
C SER A 80 -5.83 13.15 6.66
N PRO A 81 -5.60 14.01 7.67
CA PRO A 81 -5.93 15.44 7.62
C PRO A 81 -5.16 16.24 6.54
N ASP A 82 -4.40 15.57 5.68
CA ASP A 82 -3.65 16.14 4.56
C ASP A 82 -4.47 16.16 3.24
N GLY A 83 -5.66 15.53 3.22
CA GLY A 83 -6.56 15.52 2.05
C GLY A 83 -7.52 16.71 1.96
N ASP A 84 -7.60 17.53 3.01
CA ASP A 84 -8.51 18.69 3.13
C ASP A 84 -7.74 20.01 3.13
N TYR A 85 -6.78 20.17 2.22
CA TYR A 85 -6.34 21.50 1.80
C TYR A 85 -6.46 21.63 0.30
N GLY A 86 -7.53 22.32 -0.11
CA GLY A 86 -7.54 23.09 -1.35
C GLY A 86 -8.37 22.53 -2.49
N ARG A 87 -9.68 22.38 -2.29
CA ARG A 87 -10.64 22.55 -3.39
C ARG A 87 -11.73 23.54 -3.01
N THR A 88 -11.36 24.81 -2.98
CA THR A 88 -12.27 25.96 -3.11
C THR A 88 -11.69 26.92 -4.11
#